data_AF-A0A7C7P077-F1
#
_entry.id   AF-A0A7C7P077-F1
#
_cell.length_a   1.000
_cell.length_b   1.000
_cell.length_c   1.000
_cell.angle_alpha   90.00
_cell.angle_beta   90.00
_cell.angle_gamma   90.00
#
_symmetry.space_group_name_H-M   'P 1'
#
loop_
_entity.id
_entity.type
_entity.pdbx_description
1 polymer ?
#
loop_
_entity_poly.entity_id
_entity_poly.type
_entity_poly.pdbx_seq_one_letter_code
_entity_poly.pdbx_strand_id
1 'polypeptide(L)'
;MKRVQTSLTIVLVAAFSLPVCSRASATMTFTSVAEPQQQERPGDRGDEPKEGDSDGPREYSEVITEDAVTSTGMFDVHQVGDDLFFEIPPSELENEMLLIQRTMESTLQDPGSFFTGGPRLIVQWERQGDRVILRGKDYDMIADSTAAIWSVVSGFRRGPVLATFDVEAYSADSSAVIDVSDMFLSNIPELNPIDGLNRGRSWVEDSWAFEDAVNVQVTQSGSGPGASPGRRGGGPGGGRGGGQTQTRSQTAKVFFSMARLPEEPMMPRWHDERVGFNSSRSYDFTRPDNRLEQIRFIHRFKLEKQNPNAEISDPIEPIVYWIDSATPDWLKPWIVKGVNEWQPAFEEAGFSNAIVGRVAPTQEEDPSFSMYDARHSVIYWRPSTVANATGGQIVDPRSGQILKGEVNMCHNIMEL
;
A
#
# COMPACT_ATOMS: atom_id res chain seq x y z
N MET A 1 87.12 14.30 -28.35
CA MET A 1 87.16 14.69 -29.78
C MET A 1 85.72 15.01 -30.18
N LYS A 2 85.35 16.29 -30.38
CA LYS A 2 85.13 16.95 -31.70
C LYS A 2 84.05 16.22 -32.54
N ARG A 3 82.97 16.79 -33.08
CA ARG A 3 82.46 18.13 -33.48
C ARG A 3 80.92 17.97 -33.73
N VAL A 4 79.98 18.86 -33.36
CA VAL A 4 79.61 20.23 -33.82
C VAL A 4 78.76 20.31 -35.12
N GLN A 5 77.57 20.94 -34.96
CA GLN A 5 76.63 21.65 -35.89
C GLN A 5 75.86 20.83 -36.94
N THR A 6 74.56 21.08 -37.23
CA THR A 6 73.94 22.37 -37.61
C THR A 6 72.41 22.42 -37.41
N SER A 7 71.89 23.61 -37.11
CA SER A 7 70.50 24.03 -36.87
C SER A 7 69.55 23.99 -38.08
N LEU A 8 68.21 23.99 -37.86
CA LEU A 8 67.31 25.04 -38.38
C LEU A 8 65.94 25.05 -37.67
N THR A 9 65.55 26.26 -37.25
CA THR A 9 64.27 26.67 -36.65
C THR A 9 63.35 27.23 -37.74
N ILE A 10 62.05 26.89 -37.75
CA ILE A 10 61.01 27.75 -38.32
C ILE A 10 59.80 27.75 -37.36
N VAL A 11 59.61 28.91 -36.72
CA VAL A 11 58.41 29.32 -35.98
C VAL A 11 57.55 30.11 -36.95
N LEU A 12 56.27 29.75 -37.10
CA LEU A 12 55.30 30.55 -37.84
C LEU A 12 54.51 31.41 -36.84
N VAL A 13 54.84 32.70 -36.78
CA VAL A 13 54.06 33.74 -36.11
C VAL A 13 53.02 34.26 -37.10
N ALA A 14 51.74 34.17 -36.75
CA ALA A 14 50.69 34.96 -37.39
C ALA A 14 50.08 35.89 -36.34
N ALA A 15 50.33 37.18 -36.50
CA ALA A 15 49.72 38.27 -35.74
C ALA A 15 48.61 38.88 -36.58
N PHE A 16 47.40 39.05 -36.05
CA PHE A 16 46.47 40.10 -36.52
C PHE A 16 45.55 40.59 -35.38
N SER A 17 45.85 41.82 -34.96
CA SER A 17 44.98 42.92 -34.50
C SER A 17 43.57 42.63 -33.96
N LEU A 18 43.38 43.01 -32.69
CA LEU A 18 42.08 43.27 -32.06
C LEU A 18 41.53 44.64 -32.50
N PRO A 19 40.23 44.76 -32.84
CA PRO A 19 39.54 46.04 -32.79
C PRO A 19 38.90 46.24 -31.41
N VAL A 20 39.30 47.34 -30.77
CA VAL A 20 38.57 47.99 -29.69
C VAL A 20 37.25 48.52 -30.25
N CYS A 21 36.13 48.20 -29.62
CA CYS A 21 34.89 48.94 -29.83
C CYS A 21 34.13 49.15 -28.50
N SER A 22 34.14 50.42 -28.11
CA SER A 22 33.23 51.19 -27.26
C SER A 22 32.18 50.46 -26.41
N ARG A 23 32.29 50.65 -25.09
CA ARG A 23 31.21 50.40 -24.12
C ARG A 23 30.08 51.42 -24.33
N ALA A 24 28.95 50.97 -24.85
CA ALA A 24 27.68 51.67 -24.65
C ALA A 24 27.15 51.27 -23.26
N SER A 25 27.14 52.22 -22.32
CA SER A 25 26.39 52.10 -21.07
C SER A 25 24.90 52.13 -21.41
N ALA A 26 24.25 50.97 -21.36
CA ALA A 26 22.81 50.92 -21.23
C ALA A 26 22.48 51.15 -19.74
N THR A 27 21.95 52.34 -19.43
CA THR A 27 21.31 52.63 -18.16
C THR A 27 20.12 51.68 -18.02
N MET A 28 20.23 50.65 -17.18
CA MET A 28 19.05 49.91 -16.73
C MET A 28 18.26 50.84 -15.81
N THR A 29 17.15 51.36 -16.32
CA THR A 29 16.08 51.89 -15.49
C THR A 29 15.56 50.75 -14.62
N PHE A 30 15.84 50.81 -13.33
CA PHE A 30 15.13 49.99 -12.35
C PHE A 30 13.67 50.46 -12.33
N THR A 31 12.80 49.70 -13.00
CA THR A 31 11.37 49.81 -12.77
C THR A 31 11.11 49.36 -11.34
N SER A 32 10.68 50.29 -10.49
CA SER A 32 10.17 50.02 -9.14
C SER A 32 9.19 48.85 -9.18
N VAL A 33 9.56 47.72 -8.57
CA VAL A 33 8.65 46.62 -8.32
C VAL A 33 7.62 47.14 -7.31
N ALA A 34 6.38 47.29 -7.75
CA ALA A 34 5.26 47.56 -6.86
C ALA A 34 5.17 46.44 -5.82
N GLU A 35 4.90 46.79 -4.56
CA GLU A 35 4.65 45.85 -3.47
C GLU A 35 3.66 44.76 -3.93
N PRO A 36 3.93 43.48 -3.64
CA PRO A 36 2.97 42.44 -3.95
C PRO A 36 1.73 42.68 -3.10
N GLN A 37 0.63 43.07 -3.75
CA GLN A 37 -0.70 42.99 -3.14
C GLN A 37 -0.95 41.54 -2.73
N GLN A 38 -1.23 41.40 -1.45
CA GLN A 38 -1.58 40.18 -0.75
C GLN A 38 -2.77 39.51 -1.47
N GLN A 39 -2.49 38.50 -2.28
CA GLN A 39 -3.50 37.68 -2.90
C GLN A 39 -3.94 36.66 -1.84
N GLU A 40 -5.14 36.85 -1.30
CA GLU A 40 -5.76 35.92 -0.35
C GLU A 40 -5.74 34.50 -0.92
N ARG A 41 -5.12 33.58 -0.17
CA ARG A 41 -5.12 32.16 -0.47
C ARG A 41 -6.55 31.64 -0.28
N PRO A 42 -7.15 30.94 -1.25
CA PRO A 42 -8.37 30.18 -1.00
C PRO A 42 -7.98 28.97 -0.16
N GLY A 43 -8.26 29.04 1.14
CA GLY A 43 -7.91 28.02 2.12
C GLY A 43 -7.92 28.52 3.57
N ASP A 44 -8.00 29.83 3.80
CA ASP A 44 -8.16 30.39 5.13
C ASP A 44 -9.65 30.66 5.40
N ARG A 45 -10.39 29.61 5.78
CA ARG A 45 -11.63 29.74 6.54
C ARG A 45 -11.44 28.91 7.77
N GLY A 46 -11.44 29.60 8.91
CA GLY A 46 -11.12 29.08 10.22
C GLY A 46 -11.79 27.74 10.51
N ASP A 47 -10.94 26.78 10.86
CA ASP A 47 -11.29 25.87 11.93
C ASP A 47 -11.39 26.72 13.19
N GLU A 48 -12.60 26.86 13.72
CA GLU A 48 -12.77 27.21 15.12
C GLU A 48 -12.02 26.14 15.94
N PRO A 49 -11.25 26.53 16.97
CA PRO A 49 -10.60 25.54 17.83
C PRO A 49 -11.68 24.64 18.41
N LYS A 50 -11.55 23.32 18.24
CA LYS A 50 -12.35 22.38 19.01
C LYS A 50 -12.09 22.69 20.50
N GLU A 51 -13.15 22.94 21.26
CA GLU A 51 -13.07 23.10 22.71
C GLU A 51 -12.46 21.82 23.31
N GLY A 52 -11.20 21.89 23.77
CA GLY A 52 -10.47 20.73 24.29
C GLY A 52 -8.98 20.66 23.97
N ASP A 53 -8.38 21.68 23.34
CA ASP A 53 -6.94 21.72 23.03
C ASP A 53 -6.10 21.85 24.33
N SER A 54 -5.94 20.74 25.05
CA SER A 54 -4.87 20.57 26.03
C SER A 54 -3.58 20.28 25.28
N ASP A 55 -2.52 21.00 25.61
CA ASP A 55 -1.18 20.93 24.98
C ASP A 55 -0.42 19.62 25.33
N GLY A 56 -1.12 18.48 25.37
CA GLY A 56 -0.61 17.16 25.69
C GLY A 56 -1.70 16.10 25.97
N PRO A 57 -1.30 14.82 26.17
CA PRO A 57 -2.22 13.71 26.38
C PRO A 57 -3.09 13.87 27.64
N ARG A 58 -4.34 13.41 27.55
CA ARG A 58 -5.37 13.45 28.59
C ARG A 58 -5.33 12.20 29.47
N GLU A 59 -6.16 12.16 30.52
CA GLU A 59 -6.33 10.93 31.30
C GLU A 59 -7.02 9.85 30.45
N TYR A 60 -6.55 8.61 30.56
CA TYR A 60 -7.04 7.49 29.73
C TYR A 60 -8.56 7.33 29.78
N SER A 61 -9.17 7.41 30.97
CA SER A 61 -10.62 7.27 31.14
C SER A 61 -11.45 8.44 30.58
N GLU A 62 -10.82 9.58 30.29
CA GLU A 62 -11.48 10.70 29.60
C GLU A 62 -11.55 10.49 28.09
N VAL A 63 -10.64 9.66 27.53
CA VAL A 63 -10.59 9.33 26.10
C VAL A 63 -11.33 8.03 25.83
N ILE A 64 -10.96 6.97 26.54
CA ILE A 64 -11.58 5.64 26.46
C ILE A 64 -12.54 5.51 27.64
N THR A 65 -13.79 5.89 27.41
CA THR A 65 -14.83 5.91 28.45
C THR A 65 -15.38 4.51 28.72
N GLU A 66 -16.22 4.37 29.75
CA GLU A 66 -16.88 3.11 30.09
C GLU A 66 -17.85 2.60 29.01
N ASP A 67 -18.30 3.48 28.11
CA ASP A 67 -19.18 3.15 26.99
C ASP A 67 -18.40 2.62 25.76
N ALA A 68 -17.07 2.58 25.81
CA ALA A 68 -16.22 2.15 24.70
C ALA A 68 -16.46 0.67 24.34
N VAL A 69 -16.74 0.40 23.06
CA VAL A 69 -16.74 -0.97 22.53
C VAL A 69 -15.32 -1.31 22.11
N THR A 70 -14.69 -2.26 22.82
CA THR A 70 -13.27 -2.60 22.64
C THR A 70 -13.09 -3.97 22.02
N SER A 71 -12.20 -4.06 21.02
CA SER A 71 -11.67 -5.30 20.46
C SER A 71 -10.17 -5.37 20.71
N THR A 72 -9.72 -6.44 21.37
CA THR A 72 -8.31 -6.63 21.76
C THR A 72 -7.58 -7.50 20.75
N GLY A 73 -6.35 -7.14 20.39
CA GLY A 73 -5.52 -7.90 19.46
C GLY A 73 -4.12 -7.32 19.30
N MET A 74 -3.65 -7.22 18.05
CA MET A 74 -2.38 -6.59 17.69
C MET A 74 -2.34 -5.15 18.19
N PHE A 75 -3.46 -4.44 18.00
CA PHE A 75 -3.81 -3.22 18.71
C PHE A 75 -5.09 -3.48 19.49
N ASP A 76 -5.29 -2.74 20.56
CA ASP A 76 -6.63 -2.58 21.09
C ASP A 76 -7.34 -1.51 20.25
N VAL A 77 -8.57 -1.81 19.85
CA VAL A 77 -9.38 -0.96 18.98
C VAL A 77 -10.62 -0.57 19.76
N HIS A 78 -10.81 0.72 19.99
CA HIS A 78 -11.92 1.25 20.77
C HIS A 78 -12.83 2.09 19.89
N GLN A 79 -14.12 1.75 19.88
CA GLN A 79 -15.16 2.60 19.33
C GLN A 79 -15.82 3.37 20.46
N VAL A 80 -15.71 4.71 20.46
CA VAL A 80 -16.33 5.60 21.45
C VAL A 80 -17.26 6.56 20.71
N GLY A 81 -18.57 6.28 20.76
CA GLY A 81 -19.52 6.99 19.90
C GLY A 81 -19.20 6.78 18.42
N ASP A 82 -18.96 7.86 17.68
CA ASP A 82 -18.61 7.83 16.25
C ASP A 82 -17.09 7.78 15.99
N ASP A 83 -16.27 7.92 17.04
CA ASP A 83 -14.82 8.00 16.93
C ASP A 83 -14.17 6.63 17.15
N LEU A 84 -13.16 6.33 16.33
CA LEU A 84 -12.40 5.09 16.34
C LEU A 84 -10.97 5.37 16.80
N PHE A 85 -10.58 4.72 17.89
CA PHE A 85 -9.24 4.84 18.47
C PHE A 85 -8.46 3.55 18.30
N PHE A 86 -7.17 3.69 17.98
CA PHE A 86 -6.20 2.61 18.12
C PHE A 86 -5.34 2.86 19.35
N GLU A 87 -5.24 1.86 20.21
CA GLU A 87 -4.24 1.77 21.26
C GLU A 87 -3.09 0.89 20.76
N ILE A 88 -1.99 1.55 20.40
CA ILE A 88 -0.83 0.91 19.78
C ILE A 88 0.23 0.63 20.85
N PRO A 89 0.54 -0.65 21.14
CA PRO A 89 1.54 -0.98 22.13
C PRO A 89 2.96 -0.66 21.64
N PRO A 90 3.90 -0.33 22.55
CA PRO A 90 5.27 0.00 22.16
C PRO A 90 5.97 -1.11 21.38
N SER A 91 5.56 -2.37 21.55
CA SER A 91 6.09 -3.52 20.82
C SER A 91 5.70 -3.55 19.35
N GLU A 92 4.64 -2.85 18.94
CA GLU A 92 4.19 -2.77 17.54
C GLU A 92 4.68 -1.51 16.82
N LEU A 93 5.19 -0.53 17.56
CA LEU A 93 5.91 0.60 16.97
C LEU A 93 7.18 0.11 16.27
N GLU A 94 7.54 0.78 15.19
CA GLU A 94 8.69 0.44 14.35
C GLU A 94 8.61 -0.93 13.65
N ASN A 95 7.51 -1.66 13.77
CA ASN A 95 7.27 -2.87 12.98
C ASN A 95 6.59 -2.54 11.65
N GLU A 96 7.04 -3.20 10.58
CA GLU A 96 6.41 -3.08 9.28
C GLU A 96 5.19 -4.01 9.18
N MET A 97 4.13 -3.48 8.60
CA MET A 97 2.82 -4.12 8.49
C MET A 97 2.31 -4.01 7.05
N LEU A 98 1.57 -5.01 6.60
CA LEU A 98 0.81 -4.95 5.37
C LEU A 98 -0.52 -4.24 5.62
N LEU A 99 -0.78 -3.13 4.94
CA LEU A 99 -2.09 -2.48 4.89
C LEU A 99 -2.71 -2.68 3.50
N ILE A 100 -3.86 -3.34 3.45
CA ILE A 100 -4.63 -3.52 2.21
C ILE A 100 -5.97 -2.83 2.33
N GLN A 101 -6.41 -2.25 1.22
CA GLN A 101 -7.74 -1.71 1.05
C GLN A 101 -8.48 -2.56 0.02
N ARG A 102 -9.72 -2.93 0.30
CA ARG A 102 -10.60 -3.62 -0.67
C ARG A 102 -11.98 -2.98 -0.66
N THR A 103 -12.48 -2.67 -1.85
CA THR A 103 -13.85 -2.20 -2.02
C THR A 103 -14.80 -3.40 -1.98
N MET A 104 -15.69 -3.42 -1.00
CA MET A 104 -16.69 -4.48 -0.82
C MET A 104 -17.90 -4.21 -1.70
N GLU A 105 -18.40 -2.97 -1.66
CA GLU A 105 -19.56 -2.50 -2.38
C GLU A 105 -19.25 -1.11 -2.94
N SER A 106 -19.69 -0.80 -4.16
CA SER A 106 -19.51 0.55 -4.69
C SER A 106 -20.46 0.88 -5.81
N THR A 107 -20.89 2.15 -5.84
CA THR A 107 -21.61 2.75 -6.97
C THR A 107 -20.71 3.03 -8.18
N LEU A 108 -19.40 2.79 -8.08
CA LEU A 108 -18.41 2.97 -9.15
C LEU A 108 -18.19 1.72 -10.01
N GLN A 109 -18.80 0.58 -9.67
CA GLN A 109 -18.54 -0.68 -10.39
C GLN A 109 -19.08 -0.64 -11.83
N ASP A 110 -18.24 -1.04 -12.78
CA ASP A 110 -18.60 -1.27 -14.18
C ASP A 110 -18.61 -2.78 -14.47
N PRO A 111 -19.79 -3.37 -14.78
CA PRO A 111 -19.90 -4.79 -15.12
C PRO A 111 -19.03 -5.22 -16.30
N GLY A 112 -18.65 -4.31 -17.21
CA GLY A 112 -17.78 -4.59 -18.34
C GLY A 112 -16.28 -4.55 -18.02
N SER A 113 -15.90 -4.21 -16.78
CA SER A 113 -14.50 -4.06 -16.38
C SER A 113 -13.95 -5.31 -15.69
N PHE A 114 -12.62 -5.39 -15.66
CA PHE A 114 -11.92 -6.32 -14.77
C PHE A 114 -11.94 -5.80 -13.35
N PHE A 115 -12.14 -6.70 -12.39
CA PHE A 115 -11.95 -6.39 -10.99
C PHE A 115 -10.46 -6.35 -10.70
N THR A 116 -9.98 -5.17 -10.32
CA THR A 116 -8.62 -4.97 -9.83
C THR A 116 -8.64 -4.88 -8.31
N GLY A 117 -7.58 -5.36 -7.66
CA GLY A 117 -7.42 -5.17 -6.22
C GLY A 117 -7.30 -3.68 -5.88
N GLY A 118 -7.60 -3.31 -4.64
CA GLY A 118 -7.34 -1.97 -4.13
C GLY A 118 -5.87 -1.77 -3.72
N PRO A 119 -5.52 -0.59 -3.19
CA PRO A 119 -4.20 -0.31 -2.64
C PRO A 119 -3.67 -1.42 -1.73
N ARG A 120 -2.36 -1.61 -1.81
CA ARG A 120 -1.57 -2.46 -0.93
C ARG A 120 -0.31 -1.68 -0.57
N LEU A 121 -0.09 -1.46 0.71
CA LEU A 121 1.02 -0.67 1.22
C LEU A 121 1.73 -1.49 2.27
N ILE A 122 3.06 -1.35 2.31
CA ILE A 122 3.79 -1.68 3.54
C ILE A 122 3.84 -0.39 4.35
N VAL A 123 3.41 -0.45 5.59
CA VAL A 123 3.34 0.70 6.49
C VAL A 123 4.09 0.42 7.79
N GLN A 124 4.45 1.47 8.50
CA GLN A 124 5.07 1.40 9.83
C GLN A 124 4.57 2.55 10.68
N TRP A 125 4.28 2.25 11.94
CA TRP A 125 3.96 3.24 12.96
C TRP A 125 5.23 3.70 13.66
N GLU A 126 5.48 5.00 13.71
CA GLU A 126 6.60 5.60 14.45
C GLU A 126 6.05 6.52 15.55
N ARG A 127 6.73 6.63 16.69
CA ARG A 127 6.36 7.58 17.76
C ARG A 127 7.46 8.62 18.00
N GLN A 128 7.09 9.89 18.01
CA GLN A 128 7.97 11.03 18.29
C GLN A 128 7.34 11.96 19.33
N GLY A 129 7.71 11.74 20.61
CA GLY A 129 7.02 12.41 21.72
C GLY A 129 5.54 12.00 21.74
N ASP A 130 4.65 12.99 21.88
CA ASP A 130 3.20 12.80 21.91
C ASP A 130 2.57 12.83 20.50
N ARG A 131 3.32 12.34 19.51
CA ARG A 131 2.86 12.18 18.13
C ARG A 131 3.17 10.79 17.61
N VAL A 132 2.19 10.17 16.98
CA VAL A 132 2.32 8.93 16.22
C VAL A 132 2.24 9.23 14.72
N ILE A 133 3.07 8.58 13.93
CA ILE A 133 3.22 8.83 12.50
C ILE A 133 3.01 7.51 11.77
N LEU A 134 2.10 7.49 10.80
CA LEU A 134 1.97 6.38 9.86
C LEU A 134 2.83 6.67 8.62
N ARG A 135 3.82 5.83 8.35
CA ARG A 135 4.65 5.93 7.14
C ARG A 135 4.38 4.81 6.17
N GLY A 136 4.43 5.12 4.88
CA GLY A 136 4.58 4.11 3.82
C GLY A 136 6.04 3.69 3.68
N LYS A 137 6.29 2.43 3.35
CA LYS A 137 7.62 1.87 3.06
C LYS A 137 7.73 1.46 1.60
N ASP A 138 8.92 1.67 1.05
CA ASP A 138 9.27 1.32 -0.32
C ASP A 138 10.44 0.33 -0.34
N TYR A 139 10.41 -0.58 -1.31
CA TYR A 139 11.31 -1.72 -1.49
C TYR A 139 11.89 -1.82 -2.90
N ASP A 140 11.68 -0.80 -3.73
CA ASP A 140 12.28 -0.71 -5.07
C ASP A 140 13.81 -0.64 -5.00
N MET A 141 14.37 -0.10 -3.91
CA MET A 141 15.81 0.01 -3.67
C MET A 141 16.21 -0.78 -2.44
N ILE A 142 17.21 -1.65 -2.55
CA ILE A 142 17.76 -2.41 -1.42
C ILE A 142 19.28 -2.25 -1.32
N ALA A 143 19.78 -2.42 -0.10
CA ALA A 143 21.20 -2.50 0.20
C ALA A 143 21.40 -3.33 1.47
N ASP A 144 22.54 -4.01 1.58
CA ASP A 144 22.99 -4.64 2.83
C ASP A 144 23.25 -3.55 3.89
N SER A 145 22.81 -3.81 5.12
CA SER A 145 22.91 -2.85 6.23
C SER A 145 24.35 -2.54 6.65
N THR A 146 25.30 -3.39 6.27
CA THR A 146 26.74 -3.21 6.51
C THR A 146 27.42 -2.37 5.42
N ALA A 147 26.77 -2.15 4.27
CA ALA A 147 27.33 -1.38 3.17
C ALA A 147 27.29 0.13 3.46
N ALA A 148 28.31 0.87 3.01
CA ALA A 148 28.39 2.32 3.22
C ALA A 148 27.18 3.08 2.64
N ILE A 149 26.62 2.60 1.54
CA ILE A 149 25.45 3.19 0.86
C ILE A 149 24.14 2.97 1.62
N TRP A 150 24.11 2.08 2.62
CA TRP A 150 22.92 1.76 3.42
C TRP A 150 22.27 3.00 4.03
N SER A 151 23.06 3.95 4.54
CA SER A 151 22.51 5.18 5.15
C SER A 151 21.65 6.00 4.19
N VAL A 152 21.99 5.99 2.90
CA VAL A 152 21.25 6.70 1.85
C VAL A 152 20.03 5.87 1.43
N VAL A 153 20.21 4.58 1.16
CA VAL A 153 19.12 3.67 0.74
C VAL A 153 18.06 3.54 1.82
N SER A 154 18.44 3.33 3.08
CA SER A 154 17.51 3.31 4.22
C SER A 154 16.79 4.65 4.39
N GLY A 155 17.45 5.77 4.04
CA GLY A 155 16.82 7.08 3.94
C GLY A 155 15.65 7.12 2.96
N PHE A 156 15.80 6.57 1.76
CA PHE A 156 14.72 6.45 0.77
C PHE A 156 13.64 5.46 1.21
N ARG A 157 14.04 4.32 1.79
CA ARG A 157 13.12 3.28 2.28
C ARG A 157 12.22 3.74 3.42
N ARG A 158 12.58 4.80 4.15
CA ARG A 158 11.70 5.40 5.18
C ARG A 158 10.35 5.85 4.62
N GLY A 159 10.32 6.21 3.34
CA GLY A 159 9.11 6.54 2.58
C GLY A 159 8.31 7.75 3.11
N PRO A 160 7.13 8.01 2.52
CA PRO A 160 6.31 9.18 2.83
C PRO A 160 5.61 9.05 4.18
N VAL A 161 5.33 10.18 4.82
CA VAL A 161 4.33 10.25 5.91
C VAL A 161 2.95 10.20 5.26
N LEU A 162 2.14 9.20 5.63
CA LEU A 162 0.77 9.06 5.16
C LEU A 162 -0.22 9.80 6.07
N ALA A 163 0.03 9.76 7.38
CA ALA A 163 -0.79 10.43 8.38
C ALA A 163 0.01 10.72 9.66
N THR A 164 -0.47 11.67 10.45
CA THR A 164 0.06 12.00 11.78
C THR A 164 -1.09 12.11 12.76
N PHE A 165 -0.88 11.64 13.97
CA PHE A 165 -1.87 11.61 15.03
C PHE A 165 -1.23 12.14 16.31
N ASP A 166 -1.91 13.01 17.03
CA ASP A 166 -1.49 13.37 18.37
C ASP A 166 -1.93 12.26 19.34
N VAL A 167 -1.14 12.02 20.38
CA VAL A 167 -1.45 11.00 21.39
C VAL A 167 -2.51 11.57 22.32
N GLU A 168 -3.71 10.97 22.27
CA GLU A 168 -4.85 11.40 23.07
C GLU A 168 -4.71 10.98 24.53
N ALA A 169 -4.15 9.79 24.78
CA ALA A 169 -3.83 9.28 26.10
C ALA A 169 -2.74 8.20 26.03
N TYR A 170 -2.15 7.88 27.18
CA TYR A 170 -1.33 6.68 27.36
C TYR A 170 -2.05 5.71 28.30
N SER A 171 -2.03 4.43 27.95
CA SER A 171 -2.48 3.38 28.86
C SER A 171 -1.38 3.00 29.86
N ALA A 172 -1.73 2.11 30.80
CA ALA A 172 -0.84 1.74 31.91
C ALA A 172 0.48 1.08 31.48
N ASP A 173 0.51 0.46 30.29
CA ASP A 173 1.70 -0.17 29.71
C ASP A 173 2.45 0.74 28.72
N SER A 174 2.09 2.03 28.68
CA SER A 174 2.63 3.06 27.78
C SER A 174 2.25 2.90 26.30
N SER A 175 1.19 2.14 25.99
CA SER A 175 0.56 2.14 24.67
C SER A 175 -0.01 3.52 24.36
N ALA A 176 0.14 3.95 23.11
CA ALA A 176 -0.35 5.26 22.65
C ALA A 176 -1.76 5.11 22.11
N VAL A 177 -2.72 5.85 22.68
CA VAL A 177 -4.10 5.93 22.19
C VAL A 177 -4.19 7.09 21.21
N ILE A 178 -4.62 6.80 19.97
CA ILE A 178 -4.75 7.80 18.90
C ILE A 178 -6.12 7.69 18.23
N ASP A 179 -6.73 8.84 17.90
CA ASP A 179 -7.94 8.88 17.06
C ASP A 179 -7.56 8.64 15.59
N VAL A 180 -8.00 7.51 15.03
CA VAL A 180 -7.73 7.12 13.64
C VAL A 180 -8.94 7.32 12.73
N SER A 181 -10.01 7.95 13.20
CA SER A 181 -11.24 8.13 12.43
C SER A 181 -10.98 8.79 11.08
N ASP A 182 -10.20 9.86 11.07
CA ASP A 182 -9.89 10.60 9.86
C ASP A 182 -8.87 9.89 8.96
N MET A 183 -8.14 8.88 9.45
CA MET A 183 -7.33 8.02 8.56
C MET A 183 -8.22 7.34 7.51
N PHE A 184 -9.43 6.94 7.91
CA PHE A 184 -10.38 6.24 7.04
C PHE A 184 -11.47 7.16 6.49
N LEU A 185 -11.68 8.33 7.07
CA LEU A 185 -12.81 9.21 6.77
C LEU A 185 -12.39 10.61 6.30
N SER A 186 -11.11 10.78 5.97
CA SER A 186 -10.57 11.97 5.31
C SER A 186 -9.80 11.60 4.03
N ASN A 187 -9.20 12.59 3.36
CA ASN A 187 -8.62 12.40 2.04
C ASN A 187 -7.13 11.99 2.06
N ILE A 188 -6.81 10.74 2.42
CA ILE A 188 -5.48 10.16 2.21
C ILE A 188 -5.44 9.53 0.81
N PRO A 189 -4.70 10.12 -0.16
CA PRO A 189 -4.76 9.70 -1.56
C PRO A 189 -4.45 8.22 -1.78
N GLU A 190 -3.52 7.65 -1.00
CA GLU A 190 -3.08 6.26 -1.11
C GLU A 190 -4.11 5.25 -0.59
N LEU A 191 -5.09 5.69 0.21
CA LEU A 191 -6.05 4.82 0.88
C LEU A 191 -7.47 4.91 0.31
N ASN A 192 -7.76 5.92 -0.52
CA ASN A 192 -9.12 6.25 -0.90
C ASN A 192 -9.51 5.77 -2.30
N PRO A 193 -10.60 4.98 -2.43
CA PRO A 193 -11.22 4.68 -3.71
C PRO A 193 -12.13 5.82 -4.24
N ILE A 194 -12.46 6.80 -3.39
CA ILE A 194 -13.37 7.92 -3.70
C ILE A 194 -12.63 9.26 -3.57
N ASP A 195 -12.72 10.08 -4.60
CA ASP A 195 -12.19 11.45 -4.60
C ASP A 195 -13.11 12.39 -3.81
N GLY A 196 -12.54 13.38 -3.12
CA GLY A 196 -13.33 14.43 -2.46
C GLY A 196 -14.33 13.88 -1.44
N LEU A 197 -13.82 12.98 -0.60
CA LEU A 197 -14.57 12.31 0.47
C LEU A 197 -15.24 13.33 1.39
N ASN A 198 -16.48 13.06 1.77
CA ASN A 198 -17.31 13.93 2.59
C ASN A 198 -17.51 13.29 3.96
N ARG A 199 -16.90 13.89 5.00
CA ARG A 199 -16.94 13.37 6.38
C ARG A 199 -18.36 13.20 6.91
N GLY A 200 -19.27 14.16 6.65
CA GLY A 200 -20.67 14.10 7.11
C GLY A 200 -21.55 13.07 6.39
N ARG A 201 -20.99 12.33 5.42
CA ARG A 201 -21.66 11.24 4.69
C ARG A 201 -20.84 9.96 4.70
N SER A 202 -19.84 9.88 5.59
CA SER A 202 -18.93 8.75 5.73
C SER A 202 -18.82 8.38 7.21
N TRP A 203 -18.80 7.10 7.51
CA TRP A 203 -18.77 6.61 8.90
C TRP A 203 -18.04 5.26 9.00
N VAL A 204 -17.57 4.94 10.19
CA VAL A 204 -17.07 3.59 10.52
C VAL A 204 -18.26 2.67 10.70
N GLU A 205 -18.25 1.54 10.02
CA GLU A 205 -19.31 0.52 10.11
C GLU A 205 -19.00 -0.47 11.21
N ASP A 206 -17.76 -0.95 11.26
CA ASP A 206 -17.33 -1.98 12.20
C ASP A 206 -15.80 -2.03 12.29
N SER A 207 -15.27 -2.54 13.40
CA SER A 207 -13.85 -2.77 13.58
C SER A 207 -13.58 -3.91 14.56
N TRP A 208 -12.55 -4.70 14.29
CA TRP A 208 -12.13 -5.78 15.18
C TRP A 208 -10.66 -6.11 14.99
N ALA A 209 -10.07 -6.67 16.04
CA ALA A 209 -8.67 -7.01 16.11
C ALA A 209 -8.46 -8.52 16.31
N PHE A 210 -7.30 -8.98 15.88
CA PHE A 210 -6.73 -10.30 16.09
C PHE A 210 -5.29 -10.12 16.56
N GLU A 211 -4.67 -11.17 17.09
CA GLU A 211 -3.27 -11.14 17.57
C GLU A 211 -2.25 -10.55 16.57
N ASP A 212 -2.53 -10.71 15.27
CA ASP A 212 -1.65 -10.35 14.17
C ASP A 212 -2.25 -9.36 13.16
N ALA A 213 -3.49 -8.89 13.38
CA ALA A 213 -4.17 -8.01 12.44
C ALA A 213 -5.24 -7.12 13.07
N VAL A 214 -5.55 -6.00 12.42
CA VAL A 214 -6.67 -5.12 12.70
C VAL A 214 -7.46 -4.89 11.42
N ASN A 215 -8.77 -5.05 11.51
CA ASN A 215 -9.69 -4.84 10.41
C ASN A 215 -10.64 -3.69 10.73
N VAL A 216 -10.88 -2.83 9.74
CA VAL A 216 -11.82 -1.71 9.82
C VAL A 216 -12.68 -1.68 8.57
N GLN A 217 -13.99 -1.67 8.75
CA GLN A 217 -14.97 -1.45 7.70
C GLN A 217 -15.50 -0.03 7.80
N VAL A 218 -15.53 0.67 6.67
CA VAL A 218 -16.08 2.03 6.59
C VAL A 218 -17.00 2.18 5.39
N THR A 219 -18.00 3.04 5.53
CA THR A 219 -18.72 3.59 4.37
C THR A 219 -18.14 4.96 4.06
N GLN A 220 -17.64 5.12 2.85
CA GLN A 220 -17.09 6.38 2.34
C GLN A 220 -18.00 6.93 1.26
N SER A 221 -18.29 8.22 1.31
CA SER A 221 -19.13 8.90 0.33
C SER A 221 -18.52 10.22 -0.09
N GLY A 222 -18.54 10.52 -1.39
CA GLY A 222 -17.88 11.69 -1.95
C GLY A 222 -18.19 11.88 -3.43
N SER A 223 -17.18 12.27 -4.19
CA SER A 223 -17.26 12.48 -5.63
C SER A 223 -16.57 11.33 -6.38
N GLY A 224 -17.01 11.03 -7.60
CA GLY A 224 -16.34 10.01 -8.40
C GLY A 224 -14.93 10.40 -8.82
N PRO A 225 -14.04 9.41 -9.08
CA PRO A 225 -12.70 9.66 -9.59
C PRO A 225 -12.71 10.60 -10.80
N GLY A 226 -11.94 11.69 -10.74
CA GLY A 226 -11.83 12.68 -11.82
C GLY A 226 -12.79 13.89 -11.73
N ALA A 227 -13.53 14.03 -10.62
CA ALA A 227 -14.37 15.19 -10.33
C ALA A 227 -13.59 16.41 -9.78
N SER A 228 -12.31 16.55 -10.13
CA SER A 228 -11.49 17.67 -9.66
C SER A 228 -12.08 19.01 -10.15
N PRO A 229 -12.36 19.99 -9.27
CA PRO A 229 -12.86 21.31 -9.65
C PRO A 229 -11.73 22.12 -10.32
N GLY A 230 -11.37 21.78 -11.55
CA GLY A 230 -10.28 22.46 -12.26
C GLY A 230 -9.97 21.97 -13.66
N ARG A 231 -10.34 20.74 -14.04
CA ARG A 231 -10.08 20.21 -15.39
C ARG A 231 -11.20 20.55 -16.39
N ARG A 232 -11.45 21.84 -16.61
CA ARG A 232 -12.05 22.32 -17.87
C ARG A 232 -10.93 22.46 -18.91
N GLY A 233 -10.63 21.37 -19.61
CA GLY A 233 -9.63 21.37 -20.68
C GLY A 233 -9.99 20.34 -21.73
N GLY A 234 -10.91 20.69 -22.63
CA GLY A 234 -11.22 19.89 -23.80
C GLY A 234 -10.05 19.88 -24.78
N GLY A 235 -9.50 18.70 -25.05
CA GLY A 235 -8.68 18.43 -26.22
C GLY A 235 -9.56 17.84 -27.33
N PRO A 236 -9.49 18.33 -28.58
CA PRO A 236 -10.32 17.81 -29.67
C PRO A 236 -9.68 16.56 -30.27
N GLY A 237 -10.29 15.39 -30.06
CA GLY A 237 -9.98 14.20 -30.85
C GLY A 237 -10.18 12.87 -30.12
N GLY A 238 -11.38 12.29 -30.23
CA GLY A 238 -11.63 10.89 -29.86
C GLY A 238 -12.96 10.63 -29.15
N GLY A 239 -14.09 10.67 -29.87
CA GLY A 239 -15.33 10.00 -29.41
C GLY A 239 -15.20 8.47 -29.56
N ARG A 240 -15.99 7.59 -28.94
CA ARG A 240 -17.35 7.71 -28.39
C ARG A 240 -17.57 6.63 -27.33
N GLY A 241 -18.22 7.01 -26.24
CA GLY A 241 -18.86 6.14 -25.25
C GLY A 241 -19.75 7.02 -24.37
N GLY A 242 -20.95 7.35 -24.87
CA GLY A 242 -21.85 8.30 -24.23
C GLY A 242 -22.63 7.69 -23.07
N GLY A 243 -22.50 8.30 -21.89
CA GLY A 243 -23.30 8.02 -20.70
C GLY A 243 -23.00 9.02 -19.58
N GLN A 244 -23.58 10.23 -19.69
CA GLN A 244 -23.67 11.29 -18.66
C GLN A 244 -22.43 11.55 -17.76
N THR A 245 -21.67 12.60 -18.10
CA THR A 245 -20.92 13.37 -17.11
C THR A 245 -21.90 14.11 -16.19
N GLN A 246 -22.37 13.43 -15.15
CA GLN A 246 -23.00 14.02 -13.98
C GLN A 246 -22.21 13.46 -12.82
N THR A 247 -21.35 14.27 -12.20
CA THR A 247 -20.76 13.95 -10.90
C THR A 247 -21.88 13.82 -9.89
N ARG A 248 -22.47 12.62 -9.83
CA ARG A 248 -23.39 12.18 -8.79
C ARG A 248 -22.53 11.75 -7.62
N SER A 249 -23.02 12.01 -6.41
CA SER A 249 -22.56 11.39 -5.18
C SER A 249 -22.19 9.92 -5.40
N GLN A 250 -20.97 9.55 -5.06
CA GLN A 250 -20.51 8.16 -5.08
C GLN A 250 -20.36 7.66 -3.64
N THR A 251 -20.66 6.39 -3.43
CA THR A 251 -20.51 5.73 -2.13
C THR A 251 -19.87 4.37 -2.33
N ALA A 252 -18.98 4.01 -1.42
CA ALA A 252 -18.34 2.71 -1.37
C ALA A 252 -18.26 2.22 0.06
N LYS A 253 -18.57 0.93 0.26
CA LYS A 253 -18.20 0.21 1.48
C LYS A 253 -16.80 -0.34 1.29
N VAL A 254 -15.89 0.01 2.19
CA VAL A 254 -14.46 -0.24 2.07
C VAL A 254 -13.98 -1.01 3.28
N PHE A 255 -13.16 -2.02 3.00
CA PHE A 255 -12.48 -2.84 3.98
C PHE A 255 -11.00 -2.45 4.03
N PHE A 256 -10.50 -2.14 5.22
CA PHE A 256 -9.08 -2.00 5.50
C PHE A 256 -8.63 -3.16 6.39
N SER A 257 -7.53 -3.81 6.01
CA SER A 257 -6.90 -4.86 6.80
C SER A 257 -5.43 -4.51 6.97
N MET A 258 -5.02 -4.31 8.22
CA MET A 258 -3.63 -4.13 8.61
C MET A 258 -3.15 -5.39 9.30
N ALA A 259 -2.14 -6.06 8.76
CA ALA A 259 -1.60 -7.29 9.32
C ALA A 259 -0.09 -7.20 9.51
N ARG A 260 0.42 -7.78 10.61
CA ARG A 260 1.85 -7.86 10.88
C ARG A 260 2.54 -8.62 9.73
N LEU A 261 3.66 -8.09 9.24
CA LEU A 261 4.51 -8.87 8.35
C LEU A 261 5.24 -9.97 9.14
N PRO A 262 5.66 -11.07 8.49
CA PRO A 262 6.51 -12.06 9.13
C PRO A 262 7.75 -11.41 9.74
N GLU A 263 8.05 -11.69 11.01
CA GLU A 263 9.23 -11.12 11.70
C GLU A 263 10.52 -11.50 10.96
N GLU A 264 10.65 -12.78 10.63
CA GLU A 264 11.71 -13.29 9.76
C GLU A 264 11.20 -13.48 8.32
N PRO A 265 11.70 -12.69 7.35
CA PRO A 265 11.35 -12.88 5.95
C PRO A 265 11.76 -14.28 5.47
N MET A 266 10.89 -14.92 4.68
CA MET A 266 11.25 -16.17 4.00
C MET A 266 12.55 -16.00 3.21
N MET A 267 13.39 -17.05 3.15
CA MET A 267 14.57 -17.04 2.28
C MET A 267 14.16 -16.77 0.81
N PRO A 268 14.62 -15.63 0.22
CA PRO A 268 14.27 -15.27 -1.15
C PRO A 268 14.85 -16.28 -2.13
N ARG A 269 14.17 -16.48 -3.27
CA ARG A 269 14.69 -17.32 -4.36
C ARG A 269 14.80 -16.49 -5.64
N TRP A 270 15.98 -16.53 -6.24
CA TRP A 270 16.25 -15.82 -7.49
C TRP A 270 15.35 -16.30 -8.62
N HIS A 271 14.90 -15.35 -9.43
CA HIS A 271 14.16 -15.62 -10.66
C HIS A 271 15.09 -16.20 -11.73
N ASP A 272 14.64 -17.29 -12.35
CA ASP A 272 15.26 -17.89 -13.53
C ASP A 272 14.31 -17.76 -14.72
N GLU A 273 14.77 -17.16 -15.82
CA GLU A 273 13.96 -16.90 -17.01
C GLU A 273 13.41 -18.17 -17.70
N ARG A 274 13.99 -19.34 -17.39
CA ARG A 274 13.54 -20.63 -17.94
C ARG A 274 12.29 -21.17 -17.25
N VAL A 275 11.90 -20.61 -16.10
CA VAL A 275 10.80 -21.10 -15.27
C VAL A 275 9.75 -20.00 -15.13
N GLY A 276 8.50 -20.32 -15.45
CA GLY A 276 7.39 -19.36 -15.45
C GLY A 276 6.89 -18.97 -14.06
N PHE A 277 7.71 -18.31 -13.25
CA PHE A 277 7.29 -17.71 -11.97
C PHE A 277 7.01 -16.23 -12.11
N ASN A 278 5.97 -15.77 -11.43
CA ASN A 278 5.82 -14.35 -11.12
C ASN A 278 7.00 -13.90 -10.23
N SER A 279 7.42 -12.64 -10.37
CA SER A 279 8.57 -12.12 -9.63
C SER A 279 8.47 -10.62 -9.39
N SER A 280 9.02 -10.17 -8.27
CA SER A 280 9.26 -8.75 -7.97
C SER A 280 10.68 -8.38 -8.38
N ARG A 281 10.87 -7.11 -8.74
CA ARG A 281 12.14 -6.53 -9.15
C ARG A 281 12.55 -5.50 -8.11
N SER A 282 13.83 -5.50 -7.72
CA SER A 282 14.42 -4.44 -6.89
C SER A 282 15.79 -4.06 -7.46
N TYR A 283 16.26 -2.87 -7.14
CA TYR A 283 17.61 -2.40 -7.46
C TYR A 283 18.52 -2.64 -6.25
N ASP A 284 19.54 -3.48 -6.41
CA ASP A 284 20.52 -3.76 -5.36
C ASP A 284 21.74 -2.85 -5.48
N PHE A 285 21.98 -2.06 -4.43
CA PHE A 285 23.07 -1.09 -4.33
C PHE A 285 24.30 -1.62 -3.57
N THR A 286 24.29 -2.88 -3.13
CA THR A 286 25.35 -3.47 -2.30
C THR A 286 26.61 -3.82 -3.08
N ARG A 287 26.53 -3.92 -4.41
CA ARG A 287 27.55 -4.60 -5.20
C ARG A 287 28.87 -3.82 -5.29
N PRO A 288 30.03 -4.50 -5.18
CA PRO A 288 31.34 -3.84 -5.19
C PRO A 288 31.69 -3.12 -6.50
N ASP A 289 31.08 -3.53 -7.62
CA ASP A 289 31.39 -2.99 -8.95
C ASP A 289 30.57 -1.73 -9.30
N ASN A 290 29.75 -1.23 -8.37
CA ASN A 290 28.88 -0.06 -8.54
C ASN A 290 27.97 -0.15 -9.78
N ARG A 291 27.67 -1.36 -10.26
CA ARG A 291 26.71 -1.56 -11.35
C ARG A 291 25.34 -1.84 -10.74
N LEU A 292 24.37 -1.05 -11.18
CA LEU A 292 22.96 -1.29 -10.90
C LEU A 292 22.52 -2.54 -11.66
N GLU A 293 22.31 -3.63 -10.93
CA GLU A 293 21.61 -4.80 -11.46
C GLU A 293 20.22 -4.86 -10.85
N GLN A 294 19.23 -5.05 -11.72
CA GLN A 294 17.88 -5.29 -11.29
C GLN A 294 17.78 -6.75 -10.84
N ILE A 295 17.73 -6.95 -9.54
CA ILE A 295 17.56 -8.27 -8.96
C ILE A 295 16.08 -8.67 -8.98
N ARG A 296 15.80 -9.96 -9.06
CA ARG A 296 14.44 -10.49 -9.18
C ARG A 296 14.22 -11.68 -8.25
N PHE A 297 13.20 -11.59 -7.40
CA PHE A 297 12.78 -12.68 -6.52
C PHE A 297 11.49 -13.29 -7.02
N ILE A 298 11.41 -14.62 -7.08
CA ILE A 298 10.15 -15.30 -7.43
C ILE A 298 9.13 -15.15 -6.31
N HIS A 299 7.86 -15.21 -6.68
CA HIS A 299 6.76 -15.26 -5.74
C HIS A 299 6.43 -16.71 -5.39
N ARG A 300 6.37 -17.03 -4.10
CA ARG A 300 5.95 -18.35 -3.62
C ARG A 300 5.38 -18.29 -2.21
N PHE A 301 4.47 -19.20 -1.88
CA PHE A 301 4.07 -19.42 -0.50
C PHE A 301 5.25 -19.98 0.32
N LYS A 302 5.34 -19.57 1.59
CA LYS A 302 6.27 -20.17 2.55
C LYS A 302 5.67 -21.50 3.00
N LEU A 303 6.34 -22.60 2.67
CA LEU A 303 5.95 -23.94 3.10
C LEU A 303 7.14 -24.59 3.81
N GLU A 304 6.91 -24.99 5.05
CA GLU A 304 7.87 -25.66 5.91
C GLU A 304 7.22 -26.94 6.43
N LYS A 305 7.93 -28.07 6.34
CA LYS A 305 7.39 -29.36 6.79
C LYS A 305 7.26 -29.38 8.31
N GLN A 306 6.15 -29.88 8.82
CA GLN A 306 6.02 -30.19 10.25
C GLN A 306 7.08 -31.20 10.71
N ASN A 307 7.38 -32.21 9.89
CA ASN A 307 8.52 -33.10 10.09
C ASN A 307 9.56 -32.90 8.97
N PRO A 308 10.64 -32.15 9.22
CA PRO A 308 11.70 -31.89 8.23
C PRO A 308 12.42 -33.13 7.72
N ASN A 309 12.41 -34.24 8.48
CA ASN A 309 13.13 -35.46 8.14
C ASN A 309 12.28 -36.45 7.32
N ALA A 310 10.97 -36.21 7.18
CA ALA A 310 10.09 -37.06 6.40
C ALA A 310 10.18 -36.73 4.90
N GLU A 311 10.09 -37.75 4.06
CA GLU A 311 10.01 -37.61 2.60
C GLU A 311 8.77 -36.80 2.21
N ILE A 312 7.62 -37.09 2.82
CA ILE A 312 6.37 -36.34 2.70
C ILE A 312 5.89 -35.97 4.12
N SER A 313 5.51 -34.71 4.32
CA SER A 313 4.95 -34.21 5.58
C SER A 313 3.94 -33.11 5.30
N ASP A 314 2.93 -32.98 6.16
CA ASP A 314 2.07 -31.79 6.15
C ASP A 314 2.92 -30.54 6.41
N PRO A 315 2.56 -29.38 5.81
CA PRO A 315 3.21 -28.12 6.14
C PRO A 315 2.76 -27.62 7.53
N ILE A 316 3.58 -26.79 8.15
CA ILE A 316 3.22 -26.07 9.38
C ILE A 316 1.98 -25.20 9.10
N GLU A 317 2.02 -24.45 7.99
CA GLU A 317 0.90 -23.64 7.51
C GLU A 317 0.49 -24.10 6.10
N PRO A 318 -0.70 -24.72 5.94
CA PRO A 318 -1.22 -25.08 4.63
C PRO A 318 -1.76 -23.85 3.90
N ILE A 319 -1.70 -23.89 2.57
CA ILE A 319 -2.31 -22.87 1.71
C ILE A 319 -3.82 -23.11 1.67
N VAL A 320 -4.58 -22.22 2.30
CA VAL A 320 -6.04 -22.29 2.28
C VAL A 320 -6.59 -21.24 1.33
N TYR A 321 -7.30 -21.69 0.29
CA TYR A 321 -8.12 -20.81 -0.56
C TYR A 321 -9.57 -20.88 -0.12
N TRP A 322 -10.08 -19.76 0.39
CA TRP A 322 -11.50 -19.60 0.71
C TRP A 322 -12.29 -19.22 -0.53
N ILE A 323 -13.42 -19.88 -0.72
CA ILE A 323 -14.32 -19.67 -1.85
C ILE A 323 -15.44 -18.78 -1.37
N ASP A 324 -15.59 -17.65 -2.06
CA ASP A 324 -16.62 -16.65 -1.81
C ASP A 324 -18.01 -17.30 -1.75
N SER A 325 -18.77 -16.97 -0.70
CA SER A 325 -20.11 -17.49 -0.47
C SER A 325 -21.10 -17.08 -1.57
N ALA A 326 -20.83 -15.99 -2.29
CA ALA A 326 -21.59 -15.52 -3.45
C ALA A 326 -21.42 -16.39 -4.71
N THR A 327 -20.47 -17.32 -4.71
CA THR A 327 -20.33 -18.34 -5.75
C THR A 327 -21.63 -19.17 -5.85
N PRO A 328 -22.13 -19.56 -7.03
CA PRO A 328 -23.29 -20.44 -7.13
C PRO A 328 -23.06 -21.77 -6.40
N ASP A 329 -24.05 -22.23 -5.62
CA ASP A 329 -23.90 -23.41 -4.76
C ASP A 329 -23.51 -24.69 -5.52
N TRP A 330 -24.04 -24.86 -6.72
CA TRP A 330 -23.69 -26.01 -7.57
C TRP A 330 -22.23 -26.00 -8.02
N LEU A 331 -21.59 -24.83 -8.06
CA LEU A 331 -20.22 -24.64 -8.54
C LEU A 331 -19.19 -24.73 -7.42
N LYS A 332 -19.54 -24.36 -6.18
CA LYS A 332 -18.63 -24.41 -5.02
C LYS A 332 -17.87 -25.74 -4.89
N PRO A 333 -18.50 -26.93 -4.96
CA PRO A 333 -17.78 -28.21 -4.82
C PRO A 333 -16.74 -28.43 -5.93
N TRP A 334 -16.99 -27.92 -7.14
CA TRP A 334 -16.07 -28.06 -8.27
C TRP A 334 -14.88 -27.12 -8.14
N ILE A 335 -15.07 -25.92 -7.61
CA ILE A 335 -13.96 -25.00 -7.31
C ILE A 335 -13.10 -25.59 -6.17
N VAL A 336 -13.71 -26.10 -5.10
CA VAL A 336 -13.00 -26.82 -4.03
C VAL A 336 -12.16 -27.95 -4.63
N LYS A 337 -12.78 -28.77 -5.48
CA LYS A 337 -12.07 -29.86 -6.16
C LYS A 337 -10.92 -29.32 -6.99
N GLY A 338 -11.13 -28.29 -7.82
CA GLY A 338 -10.10 -27.70 -8.67
C GLY A 338 -8.88 -27.18 -7.88
N VAL A 339 -9.09 -26.61 -6.70
CA VAL A 339 -7.98 -26.25 -5.79
C VAL A 339 -7.26 -27.51 -5.29
N ASN A 340 -8.01 -28.53 -4.86
CA ASN A 340 -7.45 -29.76 -4.31
C ASN A 340 -6.75 -30.64 -5.37
N GLU A 341 -7.03 -30.47 -6.66
CA GLU A 341 -6.33 -31.17 -7.76
C GLU A 341 -4.84 -30.75 -7.88
N TRP A 342 -4.41 -29.71 -7.17
CA TRP A 342 -2.99 -29.35 -7.04
C TRP A 342 -2.23 -30.21 -6.02
N GLN A 343 -2.91 -30.96 -5.17
CA GLN A 343 -2.28 -31.78 -4.13
C GLN A 343 -1.20 -32.74 -4.67
N PRO A 344 -1.40 -33.48 -5.78
CA PRO A 344 -0.37 -34.38 -6.30
C PRO A 344 0.94 -33.67 -6.65
N ALA A 345 0.88 -32.42 -7.12
CA ALA A 345 2.08 -31.63 -7.41
C ALA A 345 2.82 -31.21 -6.12
N PHE A 346 2.08 -30.93 -5.04
CA PHE A 346 2.67 -30.65 -3.73
C PHE A 346 3.21 -31.90 -3.04
N GLU A 347 2.55 -33.06 -3.21
CA GLU A 347 3.02 -34.35 -2.71
C GLU A 347 4.37 -34.72 -3.33
N GLU A 348 4.53 -34.53 -4.65
CA GLU A 348 5.82 -34.68 -5.34
C GLU A 348 6.87 -33.67 -4.85
N ALA A 349 6.44 -32.48 -4.42
CA ALA A 349 7.30 -31.49 -3.76
C ALA A 349 7.59 -31.83 -2.28
N GLY A 350 7.11 -32.96 -1.77
CA GLY A 350 7.33 -33.47 -0.42
C GLY A 350 6.34 -32.97 0.63
N PHE A 351 5.20 -32.42 0.22
CA PHE A 351 4.16 -31.91 1.12
C PHE A 351 2.82 -32.61 0.91
N SER A 352 2.32 -33.27 1.95
CA SER A 352 0.92 -33.70 2.00
C SER A 352 0.04 -32.55 2.47
N ASN A 353 -1.24 -32.54 2.07
CA ASN A 353 -2.22 -31.54 2.52
C ASN A 353 -1.79 -30.07 2.36
N ALA A 354 -0.96 -29.77 1.35
CA ALA A 354 -0.29 -28.48 1.24
C ALA A 354 -1.22 -27.35 0.79
N ILE A 355 -2.23 -27.69 -0.01
CA ILE A 355 -3.20 -26.73 -0.54
C ILE A 355 -4.61 -27.27 -0.41
N VAL A 356 -5.54 -26.44 0.08
CA VAL A 356 -6.92 -26.84 0.29
C VAL A 356 -7.90 -25.73 -0.09
N GLY A 357 -8.94 -26.09 -0.84
CA GLY A 357 -10.10 -25.25 -1.08
C GLY A 357 -11.13 -25.42 0.03
N ARG A 358 -11.66 -24.32 0.57
CA ARG A 358 -12.74 -24.32 1.56
C ARG A 358 -13.80 -23.31 1.18
N VAL A 359 -15.06 -23.59 1.44
CA VAL A 359 -16.11 -22.56 1.33
C VAL A 359 -15.95 -21.61 2.52
N ALA A 360 -16.01 -20.31 2.26
CA ALA A 360 -15.98 -19.30 3.31
C ALA A 360 -17.07 -19.58 4.35
N PRO A 361 -16.77 -19.47 5.66
CA PRO A 361 -17.77 -19.63 6.70
C PRO A 361 -18.87 -18.57 6.55
N THR A 362 -20.07 -18.92 6.98
CA THR A 362 -21.16 -17.95 7.14
C THR A 362 -20.88 -17.05 8.34
N GLN A 363 -21.54 -15.89 8.36
CA GLN A 363 -21.47 -14.95 9.49
C GLN A 363 -21.91 -15.60 10.83
N GLU A 364 -22.74 -16.64 10.79
CA GLU A 364 -23.16 -17.39 11.98
C GLU A 364 -22.09 -18.37 12.47
N GLU A 365 -21.29 -18.94 11.55
CA GLU A 365 -20.20 -19.88 11.87
C GLU A 365 -18.95 -19.16 12.37
N ASP A 366 -18.60 -18.04 11.73
CA ASP A 366 -17.50 -17.17 12.14
C ASP A 366 -17.84 -15.70 11.85
N PRO A 367 -18.35 -14.96 12.85
CA PRO A 367 -18.69 -13.56 12.69
C PRO A 367 -17.49 -12.64 12.37
N SER A 368 -16.27 -13.08 12.69
CA SER A 368 -15.05 -12.28 12.52
C SER A 368 -14.38 -12.51 11.16
N PHE A 369 -14.79 -13.55 10.44
CA PHE A 369 -14.26 -13.89 9.14
C PHE A 369 -14.65 -12.85 8.09
N SER A 370 -13.66 -12.35 7.37
CA SER A 370 -13.88 -11.54 6.17
C SER A 370 -13.01 -12.05 5.04
N MET A 371 -13.62 -12.21 3.86
CA MET A 371 -12.88 -12.56 2.66
C MET A 371 -11.94 -11.43 2.16
N TYR A 372 -12.07 -10.23 2.73
CA TYR A 372 -11.22 -9.07 2.42
C TYR A 372 -10.04 -8.91 3.40
N ASP A 373 -9.99 -9.73 4.45
CA ASP A 373 -8.89 -9.79 5.42
C ASP A 373 -7.56 -10.18 4.73
N ALA A 374 -6.45 -9.53 5.11
CA ALA A 374 -5.12 -9.78 4.57
C ALA A 374 -4.62 -11.21 4.82
N ARG A 375 -5.11 -11.87 5.88
CA ARG A 375 -4.65 -13.20 6.32
C ARG A 375 -5.23 -14.37 5.52
N HIS A 376 -6.20 -14.11 4.64
CA HIS A 376 -6.95 -15.16 3.96
C HIS A 376 -6.73 -15.10 2.45
N SER A 377 -6.27 -16.19 1.83
CA SER A 377 -6.28 -16.28 0.36
C SER A 377 -7.68 -16.62 -0.12
N VAL A 378 -8.17 -15.93 -1.15
CA VAL A 378 -9.59 -15.98 -1.55
C VAL A 378 -9.77 -16.11 -3.06
N ILE A 379 -10.77 -16.90 -3.43
CA ILE A 379 -11.37 -16.96 -4.76
C ILE A 379 -12.70 -16.19 -4.71
N TYR A 380 -12.68 -14.97 -5.23
CA TYR A 380 -13.81 -14.05 -5.30
C TYR A 380 -14.72 -14.39 -6.47
N TRP A 381 -16.04 -14.34 -6.24
CA TRP A 381 -17.03 -14.41 -7.31
C TRP A 381 -17.44 -13.00 -7.72
N ARG A 382 -17.21 -12.64 -8.99
CA ARG A 382 -17.32 -11.25 -9.45
C ARG A 382 -18.46 -11.08 -10.45
N PRO A 383 -19.33 -10.06 -10.28
CA PRO A 383 -20.42 -9.76 -11.22
C PRO A 383 -19.91 -9.01 -12.47
N SER A 384 -18.94 -9.60 -13.19
CA SER A 384 -18.44 -9.11 -14.48
C SER A 384 -19.07 -9.87 -15.63
N THR A 385 -19.37 -9.15 -16.73
CA THR A 385 -19.80 -9.74 -18.00
C THR A 385 -18.63 -10.30 -18.81
N VAL A 386 -17.39 -10.05 -18.39
CA VAL A 386 -16.19 -10.58 -19.03
C VAL A 386 -16.04 -12.07 -18.69
N ALA A 387 -15.94 -12.93 -19.71
CA ALA A 387 -15.60 -14.35 -19.53
C ALA A 387 -14.10 -14.49 -19.23
N ASN A 388 -13.70 -14.39 -17.95
CA ASN A 388 -12.31 -14.55 -17.53
C ASN A 388 -12.18 -14.93 -16.04
N ALA A 389 -11.04 -15.50 -15.67
CA ALA A 389 -10.55 -15.55 -14.29
C ALA A 389 -9.17 -14.89 -14.22
N THR A 390 -8.97 -13.99 -13.26
CA THR A 390 -7.66 -13.35 -13.05
C THR A 390 -7.04 -13.80 -11.74
N GLY A 391 -5.76 -14.17 -11.80
CA GLY A 391 -4.95 -14.47 -10.62
C GLY A 391 -4.15 -13.25 -10.19
N GLY A 392 -4.17 -12.97 -8.90
CA GLY A 392 -3.45 -11.92 -8.21
C GLY A 392 -2.82 -12.45 -6.92
N GLN A 393 -1.86 -11.70 -6.39
CA GLN A 393 -1.16 -12.04 -5.16
C GLN A 393 -0.60 -10.80 -4.51
N ILE A 394 -0.59 -10.80 -3.19
CA ILE A 394 0.11 -9.84 -2.33
C ILE A 394 1.32 -10.55 -1.77
N VAL A 395 2.49 -9.91 -1.89
CA VAL A 395 3.76 -10.50 -1.53
C VAL A 395 4.50 -9.61 -0.55
N ASP A 396 5.24 -10.23 0.36
CA ASP A 396 6.25 -9.55 1.15
C ASP A 396 7.39 -9.13 0.21
N PRO A 397 7.63 -7.83 0.00
CA PRO A 397 8.65 -7.37 -0.93
C PRO A 397 10.08 -7.69 -0.45
N ARG A 398 10.28 -8.03 0.83
CA ARG A 398 11.59 -8.43 1.39
C ARG A 398 12.05 -9.80 0.90
N SER A 399 11.11 -10.66 0.51
CA SER A 399 11.40 -12.09 0.23
C SER A 399 10.74 -12.67 -1.01
N GLY A 400 9.65 -12.06 -1.50
CA GLY A 400 8.76 -12.69 -2.48
C GLY A 400 7.83 -13.75 -1.86
N GLN A 401 7.71 -13.82 -0.53
CA GLN A 401 6.69 -14.65 0.12
C GLN A 401 5.29 -14.17 -0.28
N ILE A 402 4.44 -15.05 -0.78
CA ILE A 402 3.02 -14.76 -0.98
C ILE A 402 2.35 -14.73 0.39
N LEU A 403 1.81 -13.57 0.75
CA LEU A 403 1.04 -13.35 1.98
C LEU A 403 -0.44 -13.64 1.75
N LYS A 404 -0.95 -13.26 0.57
CA LYS A 404 -2.35 -13.48 0.17
C LYS A 404 -2.46 -13.78 -1.31
N GLY A 405 -3.12 -14.87 -1.67
CA GLY A 405 -3.58 -15.16 -3.02
C GLY A 405 -4.97 -14.57 -3.26
N GLU A 406 -5.17 -13.94 -4.42
CA GLU A 406 -6.46 -13.36 -4.81
C GLU A 406 -6.84 -13.83 -6.21
N VAL A 407 -7.92 -14.59 -6.33
CA VAL A 407 -8.44 -15.01 -7.64
C VAL A 407 -9.79 -14.34 -7.85
N ASN A 408 -9.98 -13.66 -8.98
CA ASN A 408 -11.27 -13.10 -9.35
C ASN A 408 -11.88 -13.97 -10.45
N MET A 409 -12.90 -14.75 -10.10
CA MET A 409 -13.69 -15.53 -11.06
C MET A 409 -14.89 -14.70 -11.49
N CYS A 410 -14.97 -14.36 -12.79
CA CYS A 410 -16.09 -13.59 -13.32
C CYS A 410 -17.33 -14.47 -13.51
N HIS A 411 -18.51 -13.86 -13.43
CA HIS A 411 -19.78 -14.57 -13.54
C HIS A 411 -19.91 -15.38 -14.85
N ASN A 412 -19.43 -14.83 -15.95
CA ASN A 412 -19.48 -15.46 -17.28
C ASN A 412 -18.34 -16.46 -17.54
N ILE A 413 -17.66 -16.97 -16.49
CA ILE A 413 -16.52 -17.91 -16.62
C ILE A 413 -16.84 -19.17 -17.45
N MET A 414 -18.12 -19.59 -17.48
CA MET A 414 -18.55 -20.79 -18.21
C MET A 414 -18.56 -20.62 -19.74
N GLU A 415 -18.28 -19.41 -20.24
CA GLU A 415 -18.19 -19.13 -21.68
C GLU A 415 -16.75 -19.23 -22.24
N LEU A 416 -15.76 -19.59 -21.40
CA LEU A 416 -14.35 -19.73 -21.77
C LEU A 416 -14.03 -20.93 -22.70
#